data_AF-A0A381PZX6-F1
#
_entry.id   AF-A0A381PZX6-F1
#
_cell.length_a   1.000
_cell.length_b   1.000
_cell.length_c   1.000
_cell.angle_alpha   90.00
_cell.angle_beta   90.00
_cell.angle_gamma   90.00
#
_symmetry.space_group_name_H-M   'P 1'
#
loop_
_entity.id
_entity.type
_entity.pdbx_description
1 polymer ?
#
loop_
_entity_poly.entity_id
_entity_poly.type
_entity_poly.pdbx_seq_one_letter_code
_entity_poly.pdbx_strand_id
1 'polypeptide(L)' 'VNAKVLRLNKAGIPVSWLTREETATLLVKDLVIWSLGNTVMEIRGGYNRSGIQSVLKLPSIIACHGKVHKDI' A
#
# COMPACT_ATOMS: atom_id res chain seq x y z
N VAL A 1 8.56 -14.30 -3.74
CA VAL A 1 9.13 -13.00 -4.16
C VAL A 1 8.85 -11.97 -3.08
N ASN A 2 9.87 -11.25 -2.61
CA ASN A 2 9.72 -10.22 -1.58
C ASN A 2 9.31 -8.90 -2.27
N ALA A 3 8.03 -8.79 -2.64
CA ALA A 3 7.53 -7.63 -3.38
C ALA A 3 7.45 -6.41 -2.44
N LYS A 4 8.22 -5.37 -2.77
CA LYS A 4 8.24 -4.09 -2.06
C LYS A 4 7.41 -3.06 -2.81
N VAL A 5 6.77 -2.16 -2.09
CA VAL A 5 5.94 -1.09 -2.66
C VAL A 5 6.67 0.24 -2.48
N LEU A 6 6.72 1.05 -3.53
CA LEU A 6 7.37 2.36 -3.46
C LEU A 6 6.39 3.41 -2.91
N ARG A 7 6.78 4.09 -1.83
CA ARG A 7 6.05 5.24 -1.29
C ARG A 7 6.57 6.54 -1.89
N LEU A 8 5.63 7.36 -2.35
CA LEU A 8 5.85 8.71 -2.84
C LEU A 8 5.19 9.73 -1.90
N ASN A 9 5.69 10.96 -1.96
CA ASN A 9 4.94 12.11 -1.44
C ASN A 9 3.86 12.56 -2.44
N LYS A 10 3.02 13.52 -2.05
CA LYS A 10 1.94 14.05 -2.91
C LYS A 10 2.39 14.60 -4.27
N ALA A 11 3.66 14.99 -4.40
CA ALA A 11 4.25 15.52 -5.64
C ALA A 11 4.91 14.44 -6.51
N GLY A 12 4.83 13.16 -6.11
CA GLY A 12 5.43 12.04 -6.84
C GLY A 12 6.91 11.81 -6.56
N ILE A 13 7.49 12.47 -5.55
CA ILE A 13 8.89 12.27 -5.18
C ILE A 13 9.00 10.98 -4.34
N PRO A 14 9.91 10.05 -4.69
CA PRO A 14 10.19 8.86 -3.89
C PRO A 14 10.63 9.20 -2.46
N VAL A 15 10.05 8.51 -1.49
CA VAL A 15 10.35 8.67 -0.06
C VAL A 15 11.01 7.42 0.50
N SER A 16 10.36 6.27 0.37
CA SER A 16 10.87 5.02 0.93
C SER A 16 10.23 3.79 0.29
N TRP A 17 10.84 2.62 0.49
CA TRP A 17 10.23 1.34 0.18
C TRP A 17 9.48 0.82 1.39
N LEU A 18 8.22 0.42 1.18
CA LEU A 18 7.35 -0.12 2.22
C LEU A 18 7.31 -1.64 2.17
N THR A 19 7.10 -2.19 3.35
CA THR A 19 6.68 -3.57 3.54
C THR A 19 5.22 -3.76 3.12
N ARG A 20 4.81 -5.03 3.02
CA ARG A 20 3.44 -5.43 2.76
C ARG A 20 2.49 -4.86 3.82
N GLU A 21 2.83 -5.02 5.09
CA GLU A 21 2.01 -4.64 6.25
C GLU A 21 1.84 -3.11 6.34
N GLU A 22 2.91 -2.35 6.10
CA GLU A 22 2.83 -0.87 6.06
C GLU A 22 1.95 -0.39 4.92
N THR A 23 2.11 -0.95 3.73
CA THR A 23 1.29 -0.60 2.56
C THR A 23 -0.19 -0.91 2.82
N ALA A 24 -0.48 -2.09 3.37
CA ALA A 24 -1.83 -2.48 3.73
C ALA A 24 -2.44 -1.52 4.76
N THR A 25 -1.66 -1.13 5.77
CA THR A 25 -2.08 -0.18 6.80
C THR A 25 -2.44 1.17 6.19
N LEU A 26 -1.64 1.68 5.26
CA LEU A 26 -1.89 2.95 4.59
C LEU A 26 -3.15 2.92 3.72
N LEU A 27 -3.36 1.83 2.98
CA LEU A 27 -4.55 1.66 2.14
C LEU A 27 -5.84 1.57 2.96
N VAL A 28 -5.85 0.73 4.00
CA VAL A 28 -7.05 0.52 4.84
C VAL A 28 -7.39 1.75 5.68
N LYS A 29 -6.39 2.56 6.03
CA LYS A 29 -6.59 3.86 6.72
C LYS A 29 -6.95 5.01 5.79
N ASP A 30 -7.12 4.77 4.48
CA ASP A 30 -7.41 5.79 3.47
C ASP A 30 -6.36 6.93 3.45
N LEU A 31 -5.09 6.57 3.67
CA LEU A 31 -3.96 7.52 3.67
C LEU A 31 -3.25 7.63 2.32
N VAL A 32 -3.74 6.89 1.32
CA VAL A 32 -3.21 6.87 -0.05
C VAL A 32 -4.02 7.84 -0.90
N ILE A 33 -3.36 8.89 -1.40
CA ILE A 33 -3.96 9.92 -2.27
C ILE A 33 -4.17 9.38 -3.68
N TRP A 34 -3.17 8.65 -4.18
CA TRP A 34 -3.21 7.99 -5.48
C TRP A 34 -2.24 6.81 -5.51
N SER A 35 -2.46 5.88 -6.43
CA SER A 35 -1.60 4.73 -6.66
C SER A 35 -1.29 4.55 -8.14
N LEU A 36 -0.19 3.86 -8.45
CA LEU A 36 0.25 3.64 -9.83
C LEU A 36 0.85 2.24 -10.03
N GLY A 37 0.61 1.71 -11.22
CA GLY A 37 1.14 0.45 -11.70
C GLY A 37 0.31 -0.77 -11.28
N ASN A 38 0.84 -1.96 -11.60
CA ASN A 38 0.12 -3.21 -11.39
C ASN A 38 0.09 -3.62 -9.92
N THR A 39 -0.88 -4.46 -9.56
CA THR A 39 -0.91 -5.14 -8.26
C THR A 39 0.31 -6.06 -8.16
N VAL A 40 1.19 -5.76 -7.22
CA VAL A 40 2.40 -6.57 -6.96
C VAL A 40 2.13 -7.66 -5.93
N MET A 41 1.07 -7.52 -5.15
CA MET A 41 0.70 -8.46 -4.11
C MET A 41 -0.79 -8.37 -3.76
N GLU A 42 -1.38 -9.49 -3.38
CA GLU A 42 -2.72 -9.55 -2.82
C GLU A 42 -2.65 -10.13 -1.40
N ILE A 43 -3.30 -9.46 -0.46
CA ILE A 43 -3.54 -9.98 0.88
C ILE A 43 -4.94 -10.58 0.89
N ARG A 44 -5.06 -11.80 1.39
CA ARG A 44 -6.31 -12.52 1.48
C ARG A 44 -6.73 -12.63 2.94
N GLY A 45 -7.95 -12.16 3.23
CA GLY A 45 -8.58 -12.26 4.53
C GLY A 45 -9.48 -13.50 4.66
N GLY A 46 -10.42 -13.42 5.60
CA GLY A 46 -11.43 -14.46 5.82
C GLY A 46 -12.49 -14.51 4.72
N TYR A 47 -13.36 -15.52 4.83
CA TYR A 47 -14.53 -15.69 3.98
C TYR A 47 -15.77 -15.20 4.72
N ASN A 48 -16.65 -14.50 4.01
CA ASN A 48 -17.97 -14.16 4.55
C ASN A 48 -18.93 -15.37 4.50
N ARG A 49 -20.13 -15.22 5.05
CA ARG A 49 -21.16 -16.28 5.07
C ARG A 49 -21.56 -16.79 3.67
N SER A 50 -21.38 -15.96 2.64
CA SER A 50 -21.65 -16.31 1.24
C SER A 50 -20.48 -16.99 0.55
N GLY A 51 -19.38 -17.28 1.26
CA GLY A 51 -18.18 -17.89 0.69
C GLY A 51 -17.29 -16.94 -0.11
N ILE A 52 -17.50 -15.63 -0.02
CA ILE A 52 -16.66 -14.62 -0.69
C ILE A 52 -15.47 -14.27 0.20
N GLN A 53 -14.26 -14.35 -0.35
CA GLN A 53 -13.03 -14.00 0.36
C GLN A 53 -12.77 -12.49 0.31
N SER A 54 -12.41 -11.90 1.45
CA SER A 54 -11.89 -10.54 1.48
C SER A 54 -10.51 -10.48 0.82
N VAL A 55 -10.30 -9.55 -0.10
CA VAL A 55 -9.01 -9.37 -0.79
C VAL A 55 -8.61 -7.90 -0.74
N LEU A 56 -7.35 -7.64 -0.37
CA LEU A 56 -6.72 -6.33 -0.44
C LEU A 56 -5.58 -6.38 -1.44
N LYS A 57 -5.70 -5.59 -2.51
CA LYS A 57 -4.69 -5.51 -3.57
C LYS A 57 -3.70 -4.41 -3.26
N LEU A 58 -2.41 -4.75 -3.27
CA LEU A 58 -1.31 -3.82 -3.06
C LEU A 58 -0.72 -3.40 -4.42
N PRO A 59 -0.83 -2.12 -4.81
CA PRO A 59 -0.22 -1.61 -6.04
C PRO A 59 1.31 -1.47 -5.88
N SER A 60 2.04 -1.42 -6.99
CA SER A 60 3.50 -1.24 -6.98
C SER A 60 3.98 0.09 -6.39
N ILE A 61 3.16 1.15 -6.52
CA ILE A 61 3.50 2.51 -6.13
C ILE A 61 2.29 3.17 -5.46
N ILE A 62 2.50 3.82 -4.32
CA ILE A 62 1.48 4.62 -3.63
C ILE A 62 2.01 6.00 -3.26
N ALA A 63 1.15 7.02 -3.29
CA ALA A 63 1.43 8.34 -2.78
C ALA A 63 0.56 8.66 -1.58
N CYS A 64 1.15 9.15 -0.50
CA CYS A 64 0.45 9.44 0.76
C CYS A 64 0.50 10.91 1.17
N HIS A 65 -0.48 11.33 1.98
CA HIS A 65 -0.45 12.62 2.67
C HIS A 65 0.48 12.51 3.90
N GLY A 66 1.51 13.35 4.01
CA GLY A 66 2.29 13.43 5.26
C GLY A 66 3.78 13.75 5.09
N LYS A 67 4.34 14.40 6.13
CA LYS A 67 5.76 14.78 6.24
C LYS A 67 6.65 13.53 6.20
N VAL A 68 7.75 13.63 5.46
CA VAL A 68 8.85 12.67 5.50
C VAL A 68 9.28 12.55 6.96
N HIS A 69 9.07 11.40 7.58
CA HIS A 69 9.78 11.10 8.83
C HIS A 69 11.25 11.03 8.41
N LYS A 70 12.02 12.08 8.70
CA LYS A 70 13.48 12.00 8.61
C LYS A 70 13.85 11.03 9.72
N ASP A 71 14.23 9.82 9.35
CA ASP A 71 15.05 8.99 10.21
C ASP A 71 16.30 9.82 10.55
N ILE A 72 16.39 10.25 11.82
CA ILE A 72 17.59 10.85 12.41
C ILE A 72 18.56 9.71 12.71
#